data_AF-A0A821AMV4-F1
#
_entry.id   AF-A0A821AMV4-F1
#
_cell.length_a   1.000
_cell.length_b   1.000
_cell.length_c   1.000
_cell.angle_alpha   90.00
_cell.angle_beta   90.00
_cell.angle_gamma   90.00
#
_symmetry.space_group_name_H-M   'P 1'
#
loop_
_entity.id
_entity.type
_entity.pdbx_description
1 polymer ?
#
loop_
_entity_poly.entity_id
_entity_poly.type
_entity_poly.pdbx_seq_one_letter_code
_entity_poly.pdbx_strand_id
1 'polypeptide(L)'
;MNNTTFAQLIEQLSLAFFSSDKKYPFNYEPSGEDFLSAGLAEADLMRRVMNKRPQDFVQWFTAFLSTEILPSSLEPPSIADPRLIHLAGLSLSRAWMLDGIVEVLSFDTQQSNRREQLFELSKRNAQAGLIAIDENHYEGGHWL
;
A
#
# COMPACT_ATOMS: atom_id res chain seq x y z
N MET A 1 17.88 5.22 21.75
CA MET A 1 17.05 4.56 22.78
C MET A 1 16.08 3.63 22.08
N ASN A 2 16.13 2.32 22.34
CA ASN A 2 15.11 1.39 21.86
C ASN A 2 13.97 1.33 22.88
N ASN A 3 12.79 1.85 22.53
CA ASN A 3 11.59 1.72 23.37
C ASN A 3 10.86 0.43 23.02
N THR A 4 11.34 -0.69 23.57
CA THR A 4 10.81 -2.03 23.30
C THR A 4 9.37 -2.21 23.78
N THR A 5 8.99 -1.59 24.91
CA THR A 5 7.61 -1.64 25.41
C THR A 5 6.63 -1.00 24.43
N PHE A 6 6.98 0.14 23.85
CA PHE A 6 6.14 0.80 22.85
C PHE A 6 6.01 -0.02 21.56
N ALA A 7 7.12 -0.58 21.06
CA ALA A 7 7.10 -1.44 19.87
C ALA A 7 6.22 -2.69 20.08
N GLN A 8 6.33 -3.34 21.25
CA GLN A 8 5.49 -4.49 21.60
C GLN A 8 4.00 -4.12 21.67
N LEU A 9 3.67 -2.93 22.18
CA LEU A 9 2.30 -2.46 22.23
C LEU A 9 1.73 -2.24 20.81
N ILE A 10 2.53 -1.68 19.89
CA ILE A 10 2.14 -1.55 18.48
C ILE A 10 1.90 -2.93 17.87
N GLU A 11 2.84 -3.87 18.00
CA GLU A 11 2.66 -5.24 17.48
C GLU A 11 1.38 -5.89 18.00
N GLN A 12 1.13 -5.81 19.30
CA GLN A 12 -0.04 -6.40 19.94
C GLN A 12 -1.35 -5.77 19.44
N LEU A 13 -1.43 -4.45 19.38
CA LEU A 13 -2.64 -3.75 18.95
C LEU A 13 -2.91 -3.94 17.46
N SER A 14 -1.87 -3.89 16.61
CA SER A 14 -2.01 -4.16 15.17
C SER A 14 -2.58 -5.56 14.92
N LEU A 15 -2.07 -6.59 15.61
CA LEU A 15 -2.64 -7.93 15.52
C LEU A 15 -4.09 -7.96 16.02
N ALA A 16 -4.38 -7.34 17.17
CA ALA A 16 -5.72 -7.35 17.75
C ALA A 16 -6.76 -6.67 16.84
N PHE A 17 -6.38 -5.61 16.13
CA PHE A 17 -7.28 -4.89 15.23
C PHE A 17 -7.41 -5.55 13.86
N PHE A 18 -6.29 -5.96 13.24
CA PHE A 18 -6.26 -6.23 11.80
C PHE A 18 -6.04 -7.71 11.44
N SER A 19 -5.61 -8.58 12.37
CA SER A 19 -5.27 -9.98 12.02
C SER A 19 -6.46 -10.80 11.52
N SER A 20 -7.68 -10.35 11.79
CA SER A 20 -8.92 -11.02 11.38
C SER A 20 -9.53 -10.44 10.10
N ASP A 21 -8.96 -9.36 9.58
CA ASP A 21 -9.51 -8.64 8.43
C ASP A 21 -9.34 -9.44 7.14
N LYS A 22 -10.40 -9.40 6.34
CA LYS A 22 -10.58 -10.17 5.11
C LYS A 22 -11.44 -9.36 4.16
N LYS A 23 -11.23 -9.54 2.84
CA LYS A 23 -12.04 -8.90 1.80
C LYS A 23 -12.12 -7.38 1.95
N TYR A 24 -10.98 -6.72 2.14
CA TYR A 24 -10.93 -5.27 2.29
C TYR A 24 -11.57 -4.59 1.07
N PRO A 25 -12.50 -3.64 1.27
CA PRO A 25 -13.24 -2.99 0.20
C PRO A 25 -12.40 -1.89 -0.46
N PHE A 26 -11.41 -2.27 -1.28
CA PHE A 26 -10.57 -1.32 -2.01
C PHE A 26 -11.34 -0.38 -2.94
N ASN A 27 -12.60 -0.68 -3.26
CA ASN A 27 -13.47 0.23 -4.01
C ASN A 27 -13.89 1.49 -3.23
N TYR A 28 -13.55 1.60 -1.94
CA TYR A 28 -13.76 2.80 -1.13
C TYR A 28 -12.61 3.82 -1.22
N GLU A 29 -11.49 3.46 -1.85
CA GLU A 29 -10.34 4.35 -2.06
C GLU A 29 -9.92 4.36 -3.55
N PRO A 30 -9.41 5.46 -4.10
CA PRO A 30 -9.13 6.71 -3.41
C PRO A 30 -10.40 7.55 -3.23
N SER A 31 -10.50 8.21 -2.08
CA SER A 31 -11.29 9.43 -1.96
C SER A 31 -10.56 10.58 -2.68
N GLY A 32 -11.29 11.66 -2.97
CA GLY A 32 -10.71 12.86 -3.57
C GLY A 32 -9.76 13.63 -2.64
N GLU A 33 -9.60 13.21 -1.39
CA GLU A 33 -8.81 13.88 -0.34
C GLU A 33 -7.79 12.93 0.33
N ASP A 34 -7.56 11.75 -0.26
CA ASP A 34 -6.69 10.73 0.33
C ASP A 34 -5.21 11.10 0.15
N PHE A 35 -4.48 11.15 1.27
CA PHE A 35 -3.01 11.23 1.26
C PHE A 35 -2.35 9.85 1.31
N LEU A 36 -3.04 8.86 1.88
CA LEU A 36 -2.59 7.47 2.02
C LEU A 36 -3.72 6.52 1.62
N SER A 37 -3.36 5.38 1.07
CA SER A 37 -4.29 4.25 0.90
C SER A 37 -4.42 3.54 2.24
N ALA A 38 -5.62 3.55 2.82
CA ALA A 38 -5.88 2.91 4.10
C ALA A 38 -5.66 1.39 4.00
N GLY A 39 -6.12 0.76 2.91
CA GLY A 39 -5.96 -0.68 2.71
C GLY A 39 -4.51 -1.10 2.51
N LEU A 40 -3.73 -0.35 1.72
CA LEU A 40 -2.31 -0.65 1.54
C LEU A 40 -1.47 -0.27 2.77
N ALA A 41 -1.88 0.74 3.54
CA ALA A 41 -1.24 1.11 4.80
C ALA A 41 -1.42 0.01 5.86
N GLU A 42 -2.61 -0.57 5.95
CA GLU A 42 -2.87 -1.73 6.79
C GLU A 42 -2.01 -2.92 6.36
N ALA A 43 -1.97 -3.23 5.06
CA ALA A 43 -1.14 -4.32 4.55
C ALA A 43 0.38 -4.07 4.79
N ASP A 44 0.86 -2.83 4.63
CA ASP A 44 2.26 -2.46 4.91
C ASP A 44 2.59 -2.53 6.41
N LEU A 45 1.65 -2.20 7.28
CA LEU A 45 1.79 -2.40 8.72
C LEU A 45 1.87 -3.89 9.06
N MET A 46 0.93 -4.67 8.53
CA MET A 46 0.81 -6.10 8.85
C MET A 46 2.00 -6.91 8.34
N ARG A 47 2.59 -6.57 7.18
CA ARG A 47 3.83 -7.24 6.73
C ARG A 47 5.00 -7.01 7.69
N ARG A 48 5.06 -5.85 8.35
CA ARG A 48 6.10 -5.52 9.33
C ARG A 48 5.86 -6.22 10.67
N VAL A 49 4.59 -6.33 11.08
CA VAL A 49 4.19 -6.97 12.35
C VAL A 49 4.28 -8.50 12.27
N MET A 50 3.90 -9.10 11.14
CA MET A 50 3.98 -10.55 10.90
C MET A 50 5.34 -11.02 10.35
N ASN A 51 6.37 -10.16 10.40
CA ASN A 51 7.68 -10.40 9.77
C ASN A 51 8.43 -11.65 10.25
N LYS A 52 8.16 -12.15 11.46
CA LYS A 52 8.80 -13.35 12.03
C LYS A 52 8.48 -14.61 11.23
N ARG A 53 7.34 -14.63 10.54
CA ARG A 53 6.86 -15.74 9.70
C ARG A 53 6.20 -15.15 8.44
N PRO A 54 6.98 -14.93 7.36
CA PRO A 54 6.46 -14.35 6.12
C PRO A 54 5.24 -15.08 5.55
N GLN A 55 5.13 -16.40 5.75
CA GLN A 55 3.98 -17.20 5.33
C GLN A 55 2.67 -16.80 6.04
N ASP A 56 2.73 -16.37 7.30
CA ASP A 56 1.54 -15.91 8.04
C ASP A 56 0.98 -14.65 7.37
N PHE A 57 1.87 -13.72 6.95
CA PHE A 57 1.47 -12.55 6.18
C PHE A 57 0.91 -12.92 4.80
N VAL A 58 1.56 -13.83 4.05
CA VAL A 58 1.08 -14.24 2.72
C VAL A 58 -0.33 -14.83 2.80
N GLN A 59 -0.59 -15.67 3.80
CA GLN A 59 -1.91 -16.26 4.04
C GLN A 59 -2.94 -15.19 4.41
N TRP A 60 -2.60 -14.29 5.33
CA TRP A 60 -3.47 -13.18 5.73
C TRP A 60 -3.76 -12.25 4.54
N PHE A 61 -2.75 -11.82 3.81
CA PHE A 61 -2.87 -10.90 2.68
C PHE A 61 -3.71 -11.48 1.53
N THR A 62 -3.60 -12.80 1.29
CA THR A 62 -4.45 -13.50 0.34
C THR A 62 -5.93 -13.42 0.73
N ALA A 63 -6.25 -13.57 2.02
CA ALA A 63 -7.61 -13.43 2.53
C ALA A 63 -8.07 -11.96 2.60
N PHE A 64 -7.16 -11.04 2.89
CA PHE A 64 -7.38 -9.59 2.93
C PHE A 64 -7.77 -9.05 1.56
N LEU A 65 -6.98 -9.33 0.51
CA LEU A 65 -7.28 -8.91 -0.86
C LEU A 65 -8.50 -9.64 -1.40
N SER A 66 -8.60 -10.96 -1.18
CA SER A 66 -9.73 -11.83 -1.55
C SER A 66 -10.12 -11.92 -3.03
N THR A 67 -9.30 -11.35 -3.92
CA THR A 67 -9.49 -11.38 -5.37
C THR A 67 -8.15 -11.69 -6.07
N GLU A 68 -8.22 -12.41 -7.17
CA GLU A 68 -7.06 -12.65 -8.05
C GLU A 68 -6.81 -11.48 -9.01
N ILE A 69 -7.84 -10.69 -9.30
CA ILE A 69 -7.74 -9.49 -10.14
C ILE A 69 -7.62 -8.30 -9.21
N LEU A 70 -6.54 -7.52 -9.35
CA LEU A 70 -6.35 -6.31 -8.57
C LEU A 70 -7.49 -5.30 -8.83
N PRO A 71 -8.03 -4.67 -7.78
CA PRO A 71 -9.03 -3.63 -7.92
C PRO A 71 -8.49 -2.46 -8.77
N SER A 72 -9.25 -2.07 -9.81
CA SER A 72 -8.91 -0.91 -10.65
C SER A 72 -8.84 0.41 -9.86
N SER A 73 -9.38 0.46 -8.65
CA SER A 73 -9.33 1.61 -7.76
C SER A 73 -7.93 1.83 -7.14
N LEU A 74 -7.04 0.84 -7.20
CA LEU A 74 -5.64 0.99 -6.80
C LEU A 74 -4.77 1.61 -7.91
N GLU A 75 -5.32 1.78 -9.11
CA GLU A 75 -4.65 2.51 -10.18
C GLU A 75 -4.34 3.95 -9.77
N PRO A 76 -3.30 4.56 -10.37
CA PRO A 76 -3.00 5.96 -10.12
C PRO A 76 -4.22 6.83 -10.44
N PRO A 77 -4.68 7.67 -9.49
CA PRO A 77 -5.80 8.57 -9.75
C PRO A 77 -5.44 9.62 -10.79
N SER A 78 -6.46 10.14 -11.47
CA SER A 78 -6.29 11.30 -12.35
C SER A 78 -6.05 12.57 -11.53
N ILE A 79 -5.01 13.31 -11.90
CA ILE A 79 -4.62 14.60 -11.31
C ILE A 79 -4.82 15.77 -12.27
N ALA A 80 -5.70 15.62 -13.27
CA ALA A 80 -5.97 16.66 -14.26
C ALA A 80 -6.63 17.91 -13.65
N ASP A 81 -7.33 17.77 -12.53
CA ASP A 81 -7.80 18.90 -11.70
C ASP A 81 -6.67 19.31 -10.74
N PRO A 82 -6.18 20.57 -10.77
CA PRO A 82 -5.15 21.05 -9.86
C PRO A 82 -5.46 20.83 -8.37
N ARG A 83 -6.74 20.79 -7.99
CA ARG A 83 -7.16 20.51 -6.60
C ARG A 83 -6.75 19.12 -6.12
N LEU A 84 -6.55 18.20 -7.06
CA LEU A 84 -6.21 16.80 -6.81
C LEU A 84 -4.70 16.53 -6.90
N ILE A 85 -3.85 17.56 -7.03
CA ILE A 85 -2.40 17.37 -7.15
C ILE A 85 -1.81 16.63 -5.94
N HIS A 86 -2.42 16.76 -4.76
CA HIS A 86 -2.02 16.03 -3.56
C HIS A 86 -2.11 14.50 -3.73
N LEU A 87 -2.93 14.00 -4.66
CA LEU A 87 -3.00 12.56 -4.99
C LEU A 87 -1.73 12.03 -5.68
N ALA A 88 -0.81 12.91 -6.08
CA ALA A 88 0.56 12.50 -6.44
C ALA A 88 1.28 11.84 -5.26
N GLY A 89 1.14 12.42 -4.06
CA GLY A 89 1.66 11.85 -2.81
C GLY A 89 0.99 10.52 -2.48
N LEU A 90 -0.33 10.42 -2.72
CA LEU A 90 -1.03 9.13 -2.62
C LEU A 90 -0.41 8.09 -3.54
N SER A 91 -0.18 8.42 -4.81
CA SER A 91 0.44 7.49 -5.78
C SER A 91 1.83 7.04 -5.32
N LEU A 92 2.67 7.95 -4.83
CA LEU A 92 3.99 7.60 -4.30
C LEU A 92 3.91 6.70 -3.06
N SER A 93 3.01 7.02 -2.12
CA SER A 93 2.82 6.20 -0.92
C SER A 93 2.34 4.78 -1.28
N ARG A 94 1.41 4.66 -2.22
CA ARG A 94 0.93 3.37 -2.75
C ARG A 94 2.09 2.58 -3.35
N ALA A 95 2.93 3.22 -4.17
CA ALA A 95 4.07 2.57 -4.79
C ALA A 95 5.03 1.99 -3.73
N TRP A 96 5.38 2.77 -2.71
CA TRP A 96 6.28 2.31 -1.65
C TRP A 96 5.70 1.14 -0.84
N MET A 97 4.42 1.22 -0.47
CA MET A 97 3.75 0.14 0.26
C MET A 97 3.64 -1.14 -0.59
N LEU A 98 3.29 -1.01 -1.87
CA LEU A 98 3.20 -2.13 -2.81
C LEU A 98 4.56 -2.81 -3.00
N ASP A 99 5.64 -2.05 -3.13
CA ASP A 99 7.00 -2.60 -3.26
C ASP A 99 7.39 -3.45 -2.04
N GLY A 100 7.10 -2.95 -0.84
CA GLY A 100 7.33 -3.70 0.40
C GLY A 100 6.47 -4.97 0.51
N ILE A 101 5.23 -4.96 0.01
CA ILE A 101 4.37 -6.15 -0.04
C ILE A 101 4.92 -7.18 -1.04
N VAL A 102 5.33 -6.74 -2.23
CA VAL A 102 5.93 -7.58 -3.28
C VAL A 102 7.14 -8.35 -2.78
N GLU A 103 7.98 -7.70 -1.95
CA GLU A 103 9.13 -8.34 -1.32
C GLU A 103 8.71 -9.55 -0.46
N VAL A 104 7.67 -9.41 0.36
CA VAL A 104 7.23 -10.51 1.24
C VAL A 104 6.51 -11.62 0.46
N LEU A 105 5.82 -11.29 -0.63
CA LEU A 105 5.22 -12.32 -1.50
C LEU A 105 6.27 -13.20 -2.19
N SER A 106 7.54 -12.78 -2.25
CA SER A 106 8.63 -13.59 -2.82
C SER A 106 8.91 -14.89 -2.07
N PHE A 107 8.46 -15.01 -0.81
CA PHE A 107 8.65 -16.19 0.02
C PHE A 107 7.68 -17.35 -0.31
N ASP A 108 6.68 -17.12 -1.17
CA ASP A 108 5.73 -18.14 -1.62
C ASP A 108 5.61 -18.13 -3.16
N THR A 109 6.12 -19.17 -3.80
CA THR A 109 6.12 -19.30 -5.26
C THR A 109 4.71 -19.39 -5.84
N GLN A 110 3.71 -19.77 -5.06
CA GLN A 110 2.30 -19.77 -5.50
C GLN A 110 1.77 -18.36 -5.76
N GLN A 111 2.42 -17.33 -5.20
CA GLN A 111 2.03 -15.93 -5.36
C GLN A 111 2.69 -15.25 -6.58
N SER A 112 3.41 -15.99 -7.43
CA SER A 112 4.21 -15.41 -8.54
C SER A 112 3.40 -14.46 -9.44
N ASN A 113 2.19 -14.87 -9.86
CA ASN A 113 1.33 -14.04 -10.69
C ASN A 113 0.87 -12.77 -9.96
N ARG A 114 0.46 -12.89 -8.69
CA ARG A 114 0.03 -11.76 -7.87
C ARG A 114 1.17 -10.79 -7.61
N ARG A 115 2.36 -11.31 -7.33
CA ARG A 115 3.58 -10.54 -7.14
C ARG A 115 3.90 -9.71 -8.38
N GLU A 116 3.81 -10.29 -9.57
CA GLU A 116 4.02 -9.58 -10.83
C GLU A 116 2.98 -8.46 -11.02
N GLN A 117 1.69 -8.75 -10.81
CA GLN A 117 0.63 -7.73 -10.92
C GLN A 117 0.84 -6.56 -9.95
N LEU A 118 1.17 -6.84 -8.69
CA LEU A 118 1.42 -5.80 -7.68
C LEU A 118 2.69 -5.00 -7.98
N PHE A 119 3.71 -5.65 -8.54
CA PHE A 119 4.92 -4.97 -8.98
C PHE A 119 4.65 -4.02 -10.15
N GLU A 120 3.89 -4.43 -11.17
CA GLU A 120 3.47 -3.56 -12.26
C GLU A 120 2.58 -2.40 -11.78
N LEU A 121 1.70 -2.65 -10.81
CA LEU A 121 0.90 -1.61 -10.16
C LEU A 121 1.76 -0.61 -9.38
N SER A 122 2.77 -1.10 -8.65
CA SER A 122 3.73 -0.26 -7.94
C SER A 122 4.46 0.68 -8.91
N LYS A 123 4.99 0.15 -10.01
CA LYS A 123 5.68 0.96 -11.03
C LYS A 123 4.80 2.05 -11.63
N ARG A 124 3.54 1.74 -11.94
CA ARG A 124 2.60 2.75 -12.49
C ARG A 124 2.28 3.85 -11.48
N ASN A 125 2.10 3.51 -10.21
CA ASN A 125 1.92 4.48 -9.13
C ASN A 125 3.18 5.34 -8.91
N ALA A 126 4.37 4.73 -8.94
CA ALA A 126 5.63 5.46 -8.85
C ALA A 126 5.80 6.42 -10.02
N GLN A 127 5.59 5.94 -11.25
CA GLN A 127 5.71 6.76 -12.46
C GLN A 127 4.75 7.95 -12.43
N ALA A 128 3.47 7.73 -12.11
CA ALA A 128 2.48 8.79 -12.04
C ALA A 128 2.83 9.84 -10.97
N GLY A 129 3.20 9.40 -9.77
CA GLY A 129 3.61 10.27 -8.68
C GLY A 129 4.87 11.08 -9.01
N LEU A 130 5.90 10.44 -9.60
CA LEU A 130 7.16 11.09 -9.98
C LEU A 130 6.97 12.12 -11.10
N ILE A 131 6.14 11.84 -12.11
CA ILE A 131 5.83 12.80 -13.18
C ILE A 131 5.13 14.05 -12.61
N ALA A 132 4.24 13.86 -11.63
CA ALA A 132 3.46 14.95 -11.05
C ALA A 132 4.27 15.93 -10.20
N ILE A 133 5.42 15.49 -9.68
CA ILE A 133 6.28 16.26 -8.77
C ILE A 133 7.51 16.85 -9.47
N ASP A 134 7.69 16.55 -10.76
CA ASP A 134 8.76 17.11 -11.57
C ASP A 134 8.63 18.65 -11.66
N GLU A 135 9.78 19.34 -11.63
CA GLU A 135 10.01 20.72 -11.17
C GLU A 135 9.21 21.84 -11.89
N ASN A 136 8.43 21.49 -12.91
CA ASN A 136 7.62 22.44 -13.67
C ASN A 136 6.27 22.78 -13.02
N HIS A 137 5.88 22.11 -11.92
CA HIS A 137 4.64 22.36 -11.19
C HIS A 137 4.91 22.60 -9.70
N TYR A 138 5.17 23.86 -9.32
CA TYR A 138 5.37 24.30 -7.92
C TYR A 138 4.28 23.77 -6.95
N GLU A 139 3.06 23.57 -7.45
CA GLU A 139 1.95 23.04 -6.65
C GLU A 139 2.08 21.56 -6.27
N GLY A 140 2.93 20.76 -6.93
CA GLY A 140 3.12 19.34 -6.62
C GLY A 140 4.11 19.06 -5.48
N GLY A 141 5.18 19.86 -5.38
CA GLY A 141 6.27 19.61 -4.42
C GLY A 141 5.94 19.96 -2.95
N HIS A 142 4.90 20.79 -2.70
CA HIS A 142 4.55 21.24 -1.35
C HIS A 142 3.64 20.28 -0.58
N TRP A 143 3.12 19.24 -1.23
CA TRP A 143 2.25 18.23 -0.60
C TRP A 143 2.99 16.92 -0.25
N LEU A 144 4.29 16.84 -0.55
CA LEU A 144 5.16 15.72 -0.20
C LEU A 144 5.94 15.95 1.09
#